data_AF-A0A821W6L3-F1
#
_entry.id   AF-A0A821W6L3-F1
#
_cell.length_a   1.000
_cell.length_b   1.000
_cell.length_c   1.000
_cell.angle_alpha   90.00
_cell.angle_beta   90.00
_cell.angle_gamma   90.00
#
_symmetry.space_group_name_H-M   'P 1'
#
loop_
_entity.id
_entity.type
_entity.pdbx_description
1 polymer ?
#
loop_
_entity_poly.entity_id
_entity_poly.type
_entity_poly.pdbx_seq_one_letter_code
_entity_poly.pdbx_strand_id
1 'polypeptide(L)'
;MSSKMSKEEIKKLFKQFDNGNGHLSLAEIDRAIVHHYPQLAKNKKAIMRAYKAADTSGNGFVELKEFEKIVEFLHYYNKLSQAFEELDTNDDHRISFSEFKKGFSLLGEDDSDEGYLRQEFNKIDTNKGGYILFDE
;
A
#
# COMPACT_ATOMS: atom_id res chain seq x y z
N MET A 1 14.76 10.93 -6.55
CA MET A 1 14.17 10.94 -5.19
C MET A 1 12.96 11.86 -5.22
N SER A 2 11.73 11.32 -5.26
CA SER A 2 10.53 12.17 -5.16
C SER A 2 10.46 12.68 -3.73
N SER A 3 10.64 13.99 -3.51
CA SER A 3 10.48 14.60 -2.18
C SER A 3 9.04 14.44 -1.70
N LYS A 4 8.85 14.15 -0.41
CA LYS A 4 7.52 14.12 0.23
C LYS A 4 6.90 15.52 0.08
N MET A 5 5.66 15.60 -0.38
CA MET A 5 4.94 16.87 -0.51
C MET A 5 4.75 17.53 0.86
N SER A 6 4.85 18.85 0.91
CA SER A 6 4.46 19.67 2.06
C SER A 6 2.94 19.68 2.24
N LYS A 7 2.47 20.05 3.44
CA LYS A 7 1.02 20.17 3.70
C LYS A 7 0.35 21.19 2.79
N GLU A 8 1.05 22.28 2.47
CA GLU A 8 0.58 23.33 1.58
C GLU A 8 0.42 22.82 0.15
N GLU A 9 1.35 22.02 -0.34
CA GLU A 9 1.27 21.38 -1.66
C GLU A 9 0.12 20.35 -1.68
N ILE A 10 -0.03 19.53 -0.64
CA ILE A 10 -1.14 18.56 -0.54
C ILE A 10 -2.49 19.29 -0.55
N LYS A 11 -2.62 20.39 0.18
CA LYS A 11 -3.84 21.20 0.21
C LYS A 11 -4.14 21.86 -1.14
N LYS A 12 -3.12 22.33 -1.86
CA LYS A 12 -3.29 22.86 -3.22
C LYS A 12 -3.74 21.77 -4.18
N LEU A 13 -3.13 20.60 -4.11
CA LEU A 13 -3.49 19.43 -4.88
C LEU A 13 -4.94 19.01 -4.61
N PHE A 14 -5.33 18.87 -3.34
CA PHE A 14 -6.70 18.55 -2.96
C PHE A 14 -7.71 19.52 -3.60
N LYS A 15 -7.48 20.84 -3.45
CA LYS A 15 -8.35 21.87 -4.03
C LYS A 15 -8.39 21.88 -5.55
N GLN A 16 -7.34 21.41 -6.22
CA GLN A 16 -7.28 21.33 -7.68
C GLN A 16 -8.25 20.26 -8.23
N PHE A 17 -8.49 19.19 -7.47
CA PHE A 17 -9.32 18.06 -7.89
C PHE A 17 -10.69 18.00 -7.20
N ASP A 18 -10.89 18.77 -6.13
CA ASP A 18 -12.19 18.98 -5.50
C ASP A 18 -13.13 19.74 -6.45
N ASN A 19 -14.32 19.21 -6.65
CA ASN A 19 -15.36 19.82 -7.49
C ASN A 19 -16.20 20.89 -6.76
N GLY A 20 -15.80 21.25 -5.53
CA GLY A 20 -16.45 22.25 -4.69
C GLY A 20 -17.39 21.65 -3.65
N ASN A 21 -17.39 20.33 -3.47
CA ASN A 21 -18.17 19.65 -2.45
C ASN A 21 -17.36 19.42 -1.15
N GLY A 22 -16.05 19.73 -1.15
CA GLY A 22 -15.18 19.64 0.02
C GLY A 22 -14.58 18.25 0.26
N HIS A 23 -14.77 17.31 -0.67
CA HIS A 23 -14.29 15.92 -0.58
C HIS A 23 -13.86 15.40 -1.95
N LEU A 24 -13.00 14.36 -1.97
CA LEU A 24 -12.64 13.68 -3.20
C LEU A 24 -13.27 12.30 -3.27
N SER A 25 -13.82 11.97 -4.42
CA SER A 25 -14.15 10.61 -4.82
C SER A 25 -12.90 9.81 -5.20
N LEU A 26 -13.02 8.48 -5.23
CA LEU A 26 -11.96 7.59 -5.72
C LEU A 26 -11.43 7.99 -7.11
N ALA A 27 -12.32 8.43 -8.01
CA ALA A 27 -11.94 8.86 -9.36
C ALA A 27 -11.17 10.19 -9.36
N GLU A 28 -11.48 11.11 -8.44
CA GLU A 28 -10.72 12.36 -8.27
C GLU A 28 -9.33 12.11 -7.69
N ILE A 29 -9.23 11.17 -6.74
CA ILE A 29 -7.95 10.74 -6.18
C ILE A 29 -7.09 10.06 -7.24
N ASP A 30 -7.66 9.14 -8.03
CA ASP A 30 -6.91 8.47 -9.11
C ASP A 30 -6.34 9.48 -10.11
N ARG A 31 -7.14 10.49 -10.49
CA ARG A 31 -6.67 11.60 -11.34
C ARG A 31 -5.57 12.42 -10.66
N ALA A 32 -5.70 12.73 -9.37
CA ALA A 32 -4.68 13.46 -8.62
C ALA A 32 -3.34 12.68 -8.57
N ILE A 33 -3.40 11.37 -8.33
CA ILE A 33 -2.23 10.47 -8.31
C ILE A 33 -1.61 10.36 -9.71
N VAL A 34 -2.39 10.17 -10.77
CA VAL A 34 -1.88 10.13 -12.14
C VAL A 34 -1.15 11.43 -12.50
N HIS A 35 -1.69 12.58 -12.08
CA HIS A 35 -1.11 13.89 -12.39
C HIS A 35 0.19 14.17 -11.61
N HIS A 36 0.22 13.91 -10.30
CA HIS A 36 1.35 14.30 -9.43
C HIS A 36 2.33 13.17 -9.11
N TYR A 37 1.87 11.92 -9.22
CA TYR A 37 2.64 10.70 -8.93
C TYR A 37 2.50 9.66 -10.05
N PRO A 38 2.79 10.01 -11.33
CA PRO A 38 2.62 9.10 -12.46
C PRO A 38 3.40 7.79 -12.29
N GLN A 39 4.52 7.81 -11.58
CA GLN A 39 5.34 6.65 -11.25
C GLN A 39 4.67 5.68 -10.25
N LEU A 40 3.73 6.17 -9.42
CA LEU A 40 2.99 5.35 -8.47
C LEU A 40 1.61 4.94 -9.02
N ALA A 41 1.12 5.64 -10.05
CA ALA A 41 -0.23 5.48 -10.60
C ALA A 41 -0.55 4.10 -11.20
N LYS A 42 0.49 3.34 -11.59
CA LYS A 42 0.34 1.98 -12.13
C LYS A 42 0.03 0.94 -11.05
N ASN A 43 0.45 1.18 -9.81
CA ASN A 43 0.25 0.23 -8.72
C ASN A 43 -1.13 0.40 -8.09
N LYS A 44 -2.16 -0.13 -8.76
CA LYS A 44 -3.55 -0.01 -8.30
C LYS A 44 -3.80 -0.70 -6.95
N LYS A 45 -3.07 -1.78 -6.62
CA LYS A 45 -3.15 -2.47 -5.33
C LYS A 45 -2.69 -1.53 -4.20
N ALA A 46 -1.54 -0.88 -4.36
CA ALA A 46 -1.02 0.07 -3.39
C ALA A 46 -1.93 1.29 -3.20
N ILE A 47 -2.49 1.83 -4.29
CA ILE A 47 -3.45 2.94 -4.23
C ILE A 47 -4.69 2.54 -3.43
N MET A 48 -5.25 1.36 -3.71
CA MET A 48 -6.44 0.88 -3.00
C MET A 48 -6.17 0.63 -1.51
N ARG A 49 -5.00 0.11 -1.14
CA ARG A 49 -4.62 -0.06 0.27
C ARG A 49 -4.41 1.27 0.96
N ALA A 50 -3.77 2.23 0.31
CA ALA A 50 -3.61 3.59 0.83
C ALA A 50 -4.95 4.27 1.09
N TYR A 51 -5.89 4.12 0.16
CA TYR A 51 -7.26 4.60 0.33
C TYR A 51 -7.94 3.96 1.55
N LYS A 52 -8.00 2.63 1.60
CA LYS A 52 -8.68 1.90 2.69
C LYS A 52 -8.08 2.21 4.07
N ALA A 53 -6.76 2.41 4.14
CA ALA A 53 -6.08 2.75 5.39
C ALA A 53 -6.34 4.21 5.83
N ALA A 54 -6.61 5.11 4.87
CA ALA A 54 -6.84 6.52 5.14
C ALA A 54 -8.32 6.89 5.36
N ASP A 55 -9.26 6.16 4.75
CA ASP A 55 -10.71 6.34 4.87
C ASP A 55 -11.18 5.92 6.26
N THR A 56 -10.93 6.79 7.24
CA THR A 56 -11.31 6.60 8.64
C THR A 56 -12.76 6.97 8.89
N SER A 57 -13.35 7.80 8.05
CA SER A 57 -14.76 8.18 8.12
C SER A 57 -15.69 7.08 7.59
N GLY A 58 -15.21 6.21 6.70
CA GLY A 58 -15.97 5.08 6.13
C GLY A 58 -17.13 5.52 5.25
N ASN A 59 -17.13 6.77 4.79
CA ASN A 59 -18.23 7.37 4.04
C ASN A 59 -18.07 7.23 2.51
N GLY A 60 -16.97 6.64 2.03
CA GLY A 60 -16.68 6.45 0.61
C GLY A 60 -16.15 7.71 -0.10
N PHE A 61 -15.89 8.78 0.66
CA PHE A 61 -15.30 10.03 0.21
C PHE A 61 -14.04 10.32 1.04
N VAL A 62 -13.18 11.20 0.53
CA VAL A 62 -11.92 11.54 1.19
C VAL A 62 -11.87 13.02 1.52
N GLU A 63 -11.81 13.31 2.80
CA GLU A 63 -11.55 14.65 3.33
C GLU A 63 -10.07 15.03 3.19
N LEU A 64 -9.76 16.33 3.29
CA LEU A 64 -8.38 16.82 3.22
C LEU A 64 -7.43 16.09 4.19
N LYS A 65 -7.88 15.80 5.42
CA LYS A 65 -7.08 15.07 6.42
C LYS A 65 -6.81 13.61 6.01
N GLU A 66 -7.76 12.98 5.34
CA GLU A 66 -7.62 11.61 4.84
C GLU A 66 -6.74 11.61 3.59
N PHE A 67 -6.86 12.63 2.73
CA PHE A 67 -5.99 12.80 1.57
C PHE A 67 -4.52 13.01 1.95
N GLU A 68 -4.23 13.75 3.02
CA GLU A 68 -2.88 13.86 3.60
C GLU A 68 -2.31 12.47 3.96
N LYS A 69 -3.13 11.59 4.56
CA LYS A 69 -2.73 10.21 4.87
C LYS A 69 -2.57 9.36 3.61
N ILE A 70 -3.45 9.51 2.61
CA ILE A 70 -3.34 8.77 1.34
C ILE A 70 -1.98 9.04 0.69
N VAL A 71 -1.53 10.30 0.64
CA VAL A 71 -0.23 10.64 0.05
C VAL A 71 0.92 9.95 0.80
N GLU A 72 0.87 9.88 2.12
CA GLU A 72 1.85 9.16 2.93
C GLU A 72 1.79 7.64 2.70
N PHE A 73 0.60 7.06 2.79
CA PHE A 73 0.38 5.64 2.62
C PHE A 73 0.66 5.17 1.19
N LEU A 74 0.47 6.01 0.18
CA LEU A 74 0.76 5.66 -1.21
C LEU A 74 2.24 5.30 -1.41
N HIS A 75 3.16 6.06 -0.80
CA HIS A 75 4.57 5.74 -0.84
C HIS A 75 4.90 4.48 -0.05
N TYR A 76 4.29 4.30 1.11
CA TYR A 76 4.47 3.13 1.96
C TYR A 76 4.00 1.85 1.26
N TYR A 77 2.75 1.82 0.81
CA TYR A 77 2.17 0.64 0.15
C TYR A 77 2.79 0.36 -1.21
N ASN A 78 3.30 1.36 -1.93
CA ASN A 78 4.01 1.08 -3.18
C ASN A 78 5.35 0.39 -2.91
N LYS A 79 6.11 0.84 -1.90
CA LYS A 79 7.32 0.12 -1.45
C LYS A 79 7.01 -1.29 -0.97
N LEU A 80 5.92 -1.43 -0.19
CA LEU A 80 5.49 -2.74 0.30
C LEU A 80 5.10 -3.68 -0.85
N SER A 81 4.41 -3.17 -1.87
CA SER A 81 4.04 -3.95 -3.06
C SER A 81 5.26 -4.38 -3.87
N GLN A 82 6.28 -3.51 -3.98
CA GLN A 82 7.53 -3.89 -4.63
C GLN A 82 8.24 -5.02 -3.88
N ALA A 83 8.33 -4.91 -2.54
CA ALA A 83 8.87 -5.98 -1.72
C ALA A 83 8.04 -7.27 -1.84
N PHE A 84 6.72 -7.15 -1.94
CA PHE A 84 5.83 -8.29 -2.15
C PHE A 84 6.09 -8.97 -3.49
N GLU A 85 6.20 -8.20 -4.58
CA GLU A 85 6.53 -8.67 -5.93
C GLU A 85 7.94 -9.30 -6.00
N GLU A 86 8.90 -8.82 -5.22
CA GLU A 86 10.24 -9.43 -5.12
C GLU A 86 10.22 -10.80 -4.44
N LEU A 87 9.28 -11.03 -3.52
CA LEU A 87 9.11 -12.30 -2.81
C LEU A 87 8.23 -13.30 -3.57
N ASP A 88 7.21 -12.81 -4.26
CA ASP A 88 6.27 -13.57 -5.09
C ASP A 88 6.94 -14.03 -6.40
N THR A 89 7.78 -15.07 -6.29
CA THR A 89 8.60 -15.56 -7.40
C THR A 89 7.82 -16.31 -8.47
N ASN A 90 6.63 -16.80 -8.14
CA ASN A 90 5.76 -17.51 -9.07
C ASN A 90 4.67 -16.60 -9.70
N ASP A 91 4.59 -15.33 -9.29
CA ASP A 91 3.63 -14.31 -9.74
C ASP A 91 2.17 -14.74 -9.55
N ASP A 92 1.88 -15.50 -8.48
CA ASP A 92 0.52 -15.91 -8.13
C ASP A 92 -0.24 -14.87 -7.30
N HIS A 93 0.42 -13.74 -7.03
CA HIS A 93 -0.05 -12.59 -6.24
C HIS A 93 -0.26 -12.90 -4.77
N ARG A 94 0.40 -13.93 -4.25
CA ARG A 94 0.38 -14.36 -2.85
C ARG A 94 1.80 -14.72 -2.44
N ILE A 95 2.08 -14.67 -1.15
CA ILE A 95 3.35 -15.16 -0.62
C ILE A 95 3.07 -16.50 0.04
N SER A 96 3.59 -17.56 -0.56
CA SER A 96 3.64 -18.88 0.06
C SER A 96 4.66 -18.91 1.21
N PHE A 97 4.56 -19.91 2.10
CA PHE A 97 5.54 -20.07 3.17
C PHE A 97 6.98 -20.24 2.63
N SER A 98 7.14 -20.90 1.48
CA SER A 98 8.45 -21.07 0.83
C SER A 98 9.04 -19.75 0.34
N GLU A 99 8.21 -18.86 -0.20
CA GLU A 99 8.61 -17.52 -0.65
C GLU A 99 8.93 -16.60 0.52
N PHE A 100 8.11 -16.65 1.58
CA PHE A 100 8.37 -15.95 2.84
C PHE A 100 9.73 -16.35 3.44
N LYS A 101 10.00 -17.66 3.54
CA LYS A 101 11.26 -18.20 4.04
C LYS A 101 12.46 -17.74 3.20
N LYS A 102 12.34 -17.82 1.87
CA LYS A 102 13.38 -17.34 0.96
C LYS A 102 13.65 -15.85 1.11
N GLY A 103 12.62 -15.06 1.39
CA GLY A 103 12.74 -13.64 1.72
C GLY A 103 13.62 -13.38 2.93
N PHE A 104 13.41 -14.14 4.02
CA PHE A 104 14.26 -14.07 5.21
C PHE A 104 15.73 -14.32 4.90
N SER A 105 16.03 -15.39 4.14
CA SER A 105 17.42 -15.70 3.78
C SER A 105 18.03 -14.60 2.89
N LEU A 106 17.25 -13.98 1.99
CA LEU A 106 17.72 -12.87 1.15
C LEU A 106 18.02 -11.59 1.93
N LEU A 107 17.34 -11.37 3.06
CA LEU A 107 17.60 -10.25 3.97
C LEU A 107 18.82 -10.50 4.88
N GLY A 108 19.45 -11.67 4.78
CA GLY A 108 20.58 -12.06 5.64
C GLY A 108 20.15 -12.48 7.05
N GLU A 109 18.86 -12.74 7.25
CA GLU A 109 18.32 -13.28 8.49
C GLU A 109 18.45 -14.81 8.50
N ASP A 110 18.56 -15.39 9.70
CA ASP A 110 18.62 -16.84 9.89
C ASP A 110 17.25 -17.46 9.60
N ASP A 111 17.21 -18.37 8.64
CA ASP A 111 16.02 -19.10 8.21
C ASP A 111 15.99 -20.56 8.68
N SER A 112 16.91 -20.95 9.56
CA SER A 112 17.04 -22.33 10.05
C SER A 112 15.92 -22.75 11.00
N ASP A 113 15.39 -21.81 11.80
CA ASP A 113 14.25 -22.07 12.68
C ASP A 113 12.92 -21.94 11.93
N GLU A 114 12.57 -23.03 11.25
CA GLU A 114 11.30 -23.13 10.52
C GLU A 114 10.07 -22.97 11.44
N GLY A 115 10.18 -23.35 12.72
CA GLY A 115 9.10 -23.22 13.70
C GLY A 115 8.79 -21.76 14.01
N TYR A 116 9.83 -20.95 14.24
CA TYR A 116 9.71 -19.50 14.40
C TYR A 116 9.17 -18.82 13.13
N LEU A 117 9.73 -19.14 11.97
CA LEU A 117 9.25 -18.58 10.70
C LEU A 117 7.78 -18.89 10.46
N ARG A 118 7.34 -20.11 10.79
CA ARG A 118 5.93 -20.49 10.64
C ARG A 118 5.03 -19.73 11.61
N GLN A 119 5.50 -19.38 12.81
CA GLN A 119 4.76 -18.53 13.73
C GLN A 119 4.61 -17.11 13.19
N GLU A 120 5.68 -16.50 12.68
CA GLU A 120 5.61 -15.16 12.07
C GLU A 120 4.71 -15.14 10.83
N PHE A 121 4.82 -16.15 9.96
CA PHE A 121 3.93 -16.31 8.81
C PHE A 121 2.46 -16.37 9.24
N ASN A 122 2.13 -17.20 10.23
CA ASN A 122 0.76 -17.36 10.72
C ASN A 122 0.20 -16.11 11.43
N LYS A 123 1.07 -15.20 11.90
CA LYS A 123 0.60 -13.89 12.43
C LYS A 123 0.11 -12.98 11.32
N ILE A 124 0.64 -13.13 10.11
CA ILE A 124 0.30 -12.32 8.94
C ILE A 124 -0.85 -12.96 8.15
N ASP A 125 -0.87 -14.29 8.01
CA ASP A 125 -1.99 -15.06 7.42
C ASP A 125 -3.22 -15.05 8.34
N THR A 126 -3.86 -13.89 8.44
CA THR A 126 -4.99 -13.64 9.34
C THR A 126 -6.23 -14.46 8.94
N ASN A 127 -6.39 -14.74 7.64
CA ASN A 127 -7.51 -15.53 7.15
C ASN A 127 -7.27 -17.06 7.25
N LYS A 128 -6.05 -17.49 7.60
CA LYS A 128 -5.62 -18.89 7.73
C LYS A 128 -5.74 -19.66 6.41
N GLY A 129 -5.49 -18.99 5.30
CA GLY A 129 -5.58 -19.53 3.95
C GLY A 129 -4.33 -20.30 3.55
N GLY A 130 -3.25 -20.21 4.35
CA GLY A 130 -1.95 -20.80 4.06
C GLY A 130 -1.06 -19.94 3.14
N TYR A 131 -1.47 -18.70 2.89
CA TYR A 131 -0.80 -17.73 2.03
C TYR A 131 -0.94 -16.34 2.63
N ILE A 132 0.07 -15.49 2.49
CA ILE A 132 -0.03 -14.07 2.82
C ILE A 132 -0.49 -13.32 1.57
N LEU A 133 -1.61 -12.60 1.66
CA LEU A 133 -2.11 -11.71 0.62
C LEU A 133 -1.61 -10.29 0.87
N PHE A 134 -1.47 -9.50 -0.20
CA PHE A 134 -1.09 -8.08 -0.07
C PHE A 134 -2.13 -7.26 0.71
N ASP A 135 -3.37 -7.74 0.76
CA ASP A 135 -4.45 -7.11 1.50
C ASP A 135 -4.65 -7.60 2.94
N GLU A 136 -3.78 -8.46 3.43
CA GLU A 136 -3.59 -8.79 4.85
C GLU A 136 -2.62 -7.80 5.52
#